data_AF-A0A3P7ED23-F1
#
_entry.id   AF-A0A3P7ED23-F1
#
_cell.length_a   1.000
_cell.length_b   1.000
_cell.length_c   1.000
_cell.angle_alpha   90.00
_cell.angle_beta   90.00
_cell.angle_gamma   90.00
#
_symmetry.space_group_name_H-M   'P 1'
#
loop_
_entity.id
_entity.type
_entity.pdbx_description
1 polymer ?
#
loop_
_entity_poly.entity_id
_entity_poly.type
_entity_poly.pdbx_seq_one_letter_code
_entity_poly.pdbx_strand_id
1 'polypeptide(L)'
;MLNFRAATLVSRYRPPVPVYAVCTNRAITRQLHLWRSIYPLYFEAINMDWREDLYDRIHYAVKCGKEQDIIHDGDLLVVVSGTTHGIYLFIVNI
;
A
#
# COMPACT_ATOMS: atom_id res chain seq x y z
N MET A 1 17.16 -2.16 6.65
CA MET A 1 16.45 -3.36 7.15
C MET A 1 15.07 -3.39 6.48
N LEU A 2 14.79 -4.40 5.65
CA LEU A 2 13.60 -4.50 4.78
C LEU A 2 12.34 -4.75 5.65
N ASN A 3 11.77 -3.74 6.27
CA ASN A 3 10.65 -3.91 7.21
C ASN A 3 9.29 -3.85 6.50
N PHE A 4 8.90 -4.91 5.80
CA PHE A 4 7.53 -5.13 5.30
C PHE A 4 6.60 -5.80 6.32
N ARG A 5 6.89 -5.61 7.61
CA ARG A 5 6.19 -6.25 8.73
C ARG A 5 4.70 -5.99 8.72
N ALA A 6 4.26 -4.76 8.49
CA ALA A 6 2.83 -4.42 8.50
C ALA A 6 2.07 -5.21 7.42
N ALA A 7 2.53 -5.15 6.16
CA ALA A 7 1.90 -5.83 5.04
C ALA A 7 1.88 -7.36 5.23
N THR A 8 3.02 -7.94 5.64
CA THR A 8 3.11 -9.37 5.94
C THR A 8 2.23 -9.79 7.12
N LEU A 9 2.19 -9.03 8.21
CA LEU A 9 1.35 -9.33 9.37
C LEU A 9 -0.13 -9.28 9.00
N VAL A 10 -0.57 -8.29 8.23
CA VAL A 10 -1.96 -8.21 7.75
C VAL A 10 -2.28 -9.39 6.84
N SER A 11 -1.42 -9.70 5.87
CA SER A 11 -1.64 -10.84 4.97
C SER A 11 -1.69 -12.19 5.67
N ARG A 12 -1.00 -12.35 6.81
CA ARG A 12 -1.02 -13.57 7.63
C ARG A 12 -2.43 -13.90 8.13
N TYR A 13 -3.26 -12.89 8.39
CA TYR A 13 -4.66 -13.08 8.79
C TYR A 13 -5.59 -13.46 7.63
N ARG A 14 -5.06 -13.58 6.40
CA ARG A 14 -5.82 -13.89 5.17
C ARG A 14 -7.08 -13.00 5.06
N PRO A 15 -6.92 -11.67 5.05
CA PRO A 15 -8.06 -10.79 4.92
C PRO A 15 -8.85 -11.16 3.66
N PRO A 16 -10.20 -11.11 3.72
CA PRO A 16 -11.06 -11.36 2.56
C PRO A 16 -10.88 -10.27 1.49
N VAL A 17 -10.27 -9.15 1.86
CA VAL A 17 -10.13 -7.96 1.05
C VAL A 17 -8.68 -7.76 0.56
N PRO A 18 -8.49 -7.11 -0.60
CA PRO A 18 -7.17 -6.83 -1.14
C PRO A 18 -6.46 -5.75 -0.34
N VAL A 19 -5.14 -5.93 -0.19
CA VAL A 19 -4.28 -5.06 0.61
C VAL A 19 -3.25 -4.43 -0.31
N TYR A 20 -3.35 -3.13 -0.56
CA TYR A 20 -2.40 -2.41 -1.40
C TYR A 20 -1.20 -1.95 -0.58
N ALA A 21 0.01 -2.26 -1.04
CA ALA A 21 1.25 -1.93 -0.34
C ALA A 21 2.14 -1.03 -1.21
N VAL A 22 2.20 0.27 -0.91
CA VAL A 22 2.97 1.24 -1.68
C VAL A 22 4.39 1.36 -1.14
N CYS A 23 5.38 1.12 -1.99
CA CYS A 23 6.80 1.08 -1.66
C CYS A 23 7.65 1.88 -2.66
N THR A 24 8.67 2.58 -2.16
CA THR A 24 9.70 3.23 -2.98
C THR A 24 10.84 2.34 -3.41
N ASN A 25 10.98 1.16 -2.80
CA ASN A 25 12.04 0.23 -3.13
C ASN A 25 11.51 -0.89 -4.03
N ARG A 26 11.96 -0.90 -5.30
CA ARG A 26 11.59 -1.92 -6.29
C ARG A 26 11.86 -3.35 -5.81
N ALA A 27 12.95 -3.59 -5.06
CA ALA A 27 13.26 -4.92 -4.55
C ALA A 27 12.22 -5.40 -3.53
N ILE A 28 11.76 -4.51 -2.65
CA ILE A 28 10.70 -4.81 -1.67
C ILE A 28 9.37 -5.05 -2.38
N THR A 29 9.00 -4.19 -3.35
CA THR A 29 7.75 -4.35 -4.12
C THR A 29 7.67 -5.72 -4.79
N ARG A 30 8.79 -6.21 -5.34
CA ARG A 30 8.86 -7.57 -5.92
C ARG A 30 8.73 -8.67 -4.87
N GLN A 31 9.33 -8.52 -3.70
CA GLN A 31 9.19 -9.50 -2.61
C GLN A 31 7.76 -9.58 -2.09
N LEU A 32 7.07 -8.44 -2.02
CA LEU A 32 5.68 -8.38 -1.57
C LEU A 32 4.70 -9.09 -2.50
N HIS A 33 5.02 -9.23 -3.80
CA HIS A 33 4.18 -9.99 -4.75
C HIS A 33 4.02 -11.46 -4.35
N LEU A 34 4.96 -12.00 -3.57
CA LEU A 34 4.93 -13.40 -3.13
C LEU A 34 3.88 -13.64 -2.02
N TRP A 35 3.34 -12.58 -1.41
CA TRP A 35 2.38 -12.67 -0.32
C TRP A 35 0.94 -12.63 -0.86
N ARG A 36 0.11 -13.56 -0.38
CA ARG A 36 -1.30 -13.61 -0.75
C ARG A 36 -2.05 -12.36 -0.27
N SER A 37 -3.00 -11.90 -1.09
CA SER A 37 -3.84 -10.72 -0.84
C SER A 37 -3.09 -9.38 -0.80
N ILE A 38 -1.75 -9.38 -0.97
CA ILE A 38 -0.97 -8.13 -1.07
C ILE A 38 -0.81 -7.75 -2.53
N TYR A 39 -1.20 -6.53 -2.88
CA TYR A 39 -1.00 -5.90 -4.17
C TYR A 39 0.05 -4.80 -4.03
N PRO A 40 1.34 -5.12 -4.25
CA PRO A 40 2.38 -4.14 -4.02
C PRO A 40 2.49 -3.18 -5.21
N LEU A 41 2.49 -1.90 -4.88
CA LEU A 41 2.59 -0.80 -5.83
C LEU A 41 3.96 -0.15 -5.67
N TYR A 42 4.66 0.02 -6.78
CA TYR A 42 5.90 0.78 -6.79
C TYR A 42 5.57 2.26 -7.01
N PHE A 43 6.00 3.11 -6.10
CA PHE A 43 5.86 4.55 -6.21
C PHE A 43 7.24 5.20 -6.10
N GLU A 44 7.62 5.99 -7.08
CA GLU A 44 8.85 6.77 -7.03
C GLU A 44 8.59 8.04 -6.22
N ALA A 45 9.27 8.20 -5.08
CA ALA A 45 9.13 9.39 -4.26
C ALA A 45 9.74 10.58 -5.00
N ILE A 46 8.90 11.56 -5.35
CA ILE A 46 9.30 12.79 -6.05
C ILE A 46 9.58 13.90 -5.03
N ASN A 47 8.80 13.94 -3.95
CA ASN A 47 8.81 15.03 -2.98
C ASN A 47 9.73 14.73 -1.79
N MET A 48 10.46 15.76 -1.36
CA MET A 48 11.35 15.70 -0.19
C MET A 48 10.54 15.74 1.12
N ASP A 49 9.35 16.33 1.09
CA ASP A 49 8.42 16.37 2.20
C ASP A 49 7.65 15.06 2.32
N TRP A 50 7.93 14.33 3.41
CA TRP A 50 7.31 13.04 3.69
C TRP A 50 5.77 13.09 3.80
N ARG A 51 5.21 14.26 4.14
CA ARG A 51 3.76 14.45 4.24
C ARG A 51 3.10 14.52 2.88
N GLU A 52 3.69 15.25 1.94
CA GLU A 52 3.18 15.33 0.56
C GLU A 52 3.36 13.98 -0.13
N ASP A 53 4.53 13.37 0.02
CA ASP A 53 4.81 12.01 -0.49
C ASP A 53 3.83 10.96 0.09
N LEU A 54 3.38 11.11 1.34
CA LEU A 54 2.32 10.27 1.91
C LEU A 54 1.00 10.42 1.13
N TYR A 55 0.54 11.65 0.91
CA TYR A 55 -0.71 11.90 0.19
C TYR A 55 -0.62 11.40 -1.25
N ASP A 56 0.49 11.67 -1.94
CA ASP A 56 0.71 11.23 -3.32
C ASP A 56 0.65 9.70 -3.45
N ARG A 57 1.22 8.97 -2.48
CA ARG A 57 1.15 7.51 -2.44
C ARG A 57 -0.26 6.98 -2.19
N ILE A 58 -1.03 7.63 -1.32
CA ILE A 58 -2.44 7.28 -1.10
C ILE A 58 -3.23 7.51 -2.38
N HIS A 59 -3.06 8.67 -3.02
CA HIS A 59 -3.72 8.98 -4.29
C HIS A 59 -3.34 7.99 -5.40
N TYR A 60 -2.06 7.61 -5.48
CA TYR A 60 -1.59 6.60 -6.42
C TYR A 60 -2.22 5.23 -6.14
N ALA A 61 -2.28 4.79 -4.87
CA ALA A 61 -2.94 3.55 -4.50
C ALA A 61 -4.43 3.54 -4.84
N VAL A 62 -5.14 4.63 -4.54
CA VAL A 62 -6.56 4.77 -4.87
C VAL A 62 -6.77 4.76 -6.37
N LYS A 63 -5.94 5.47 -7.14
CA LYS A 63 -6.00 5.45 -8.61
C LYS A 63 -5.84 4.03 -9.15
N CYS A 64 -4.81 3.31 -8.70
CA CYS A 64 -4.60 1.92 -9.11
C CYS A 64 -5.77 1.01 -8.68
N GLY A 65 -6.33 1.19 -7.49
CA GLY A 65 -7.48 0.39 -7.04
C GLY A 65 -8.78 0.71 -7.79
N LYS A 66 -8.97 1.95 -8.22
CA LYS A 66 -10.06 2.35 -9.14
C LYS A 66 -9.89 1.73 -10.53
N GLU A 67 -8.66 1.73 -11.07
CA GLU A 67 -8.35 1.09 -12.37
C GLU A 67 -8.60 -0.42 -12.36
N GLN A 68 -8.51 -1.07 -11.20
CA GLN A 68 -8.81 -2.49 -11.04
C GLN A 68 -10.29 -2.78 -10.68
N ASP A 69 -11.16 -1.75 -10.64
CA ASP A 69 -12.57 -1.87 -10.26
C ASP A 69 -12.77 -2.45 -8.83
N ILE A 70 -11.78 -2.24 -7.96
CA ILE A 70 -11.77 -2.72 -6.58
C ILE A 70 -12.21 -1.62 -5.60
N ILE A 71 -11.88 -0.37 -5.90
CA ILE A 71 -12.22 0.80 -5.07
C ILE A 71 -13.25 1.64 -5.81
N HIS A 72 -14.38 1.90 -5.15
CA HIS A 72 -15.42 2.80 -5.62
C HIS A 72 -15.46 4.09 -4.79
N ASP A 73 -16.04 5.13 -5.37
CA ASP A 73 -16.28 6.38 -4.64
C ASP A 73 -17.30 6.16 -3.51
N GLY A 74 -16.90 6.50 -2.29
CA GLY A 74 -17.71 6.28 -1.08
C GLY A 74 -17.29 5.06 -0.25
N ASP A 75 -16.39 4.21 -0.76
CA ASP A 75 -15.86 3.08 0.00
C ASP A 75 -15.06 3.51 1.23
N LEU A 76 -15.06 2.68 2.27
CA LEU A 76 -14.23 2.88 3.44
C LEU A 76 -12.83 2.32 3.22
N LEU A 77 -11.85 3.09 3.69
CA LEU A 77 -10.48 3.01 3.26
C LEU A 77 -9.59 3.13 4.50
N VAL A 78 -8.90 2.04 4.87
CA VAL A 78 -8.05 2.01 6.07
C VAL A 78 -6.59 2.16 5.66
N VAL A 79 -5.99 3.30 6.00
CA VAL A 79 -4.57 3.59 5.75
C VAL A 79 -3.76 3.28 7.01
N VAL A 80 -2.72 2.45 6.88
CA VAL A 80 -1.70 2.21 7.90
C VAL A 80 -0.37 2.78 7.42
N SER A 81 0.11 3.80 8.14
CA SER A 81 1.40 4.46 7.89
C SER A 81 2.42 4.13 8.98
N GLY A 82 3.70 4.05 8.59
CA GLY A 82 4.84 3.97 9.52
C GLY A 82 5.58 5.30 9.65
N THR A 83 6.43 5.43 10.67
CA THR A 83 7.22 6.65 10.87
C THR A 83 8.32 6.79 9.80
N THR A 84 8.15 7.78 8.94
CA THR A 84 9.21 8.46 8.18
C THR A 84 9.83 7.64 7.03
N HIS A 85 9.15 7.47 5.89
CA HIS A 85 9.63 6.79 4.64
C HIS A 85 9.40 5.26 4.59
N GLY A 86 8.29 4.79 5.17
CA GLY A 86 7.92 3.38 5.21
C GLY A 86 7.07 2.88 4.03
N ILE A 87 6.62 1.64 4.20
CA ILE A 87 5.64 0.97 3.35
C ILE A 87 4.26 1.42 3.81
N TYR A 88 3.48 1.99 2.90
CA TYR A 88 2.12 2.39 3.19
C TYR A 88 1.18 1.26 2.83
N LEU A 89 0.44 0.81 3.83
CA LEU A 89 -0.54 -0.24 3.65
C LEU A 89 -1.92 0.36 3.61
N PHE A 90 -2.70 -0.08 2.64
CA PHE A 90 -4.05 0.35 2.48
C PHE A 90 -4.97 -0.85 2.31
N ILE A 91 -5.97 -0.96 3.18
CA ILE A 91 -6.99 -2.00 3.11
C ILE A 91 -8.22 -1.38 2.47
N VAL A 92 -8.68 -1.99 1.38
CA VAL A 92 -9.93 -1.59 0.72
C VAL A 92 -11.08 -2.33 1.38
N ASN A 93 -12.04 -1.57 1.92
CA ASN A 93 -13.36 -1.92 2.44
C ASN A 93 -13.44 -3.14 3.37
N ILE A 94 -14.09 -2.98 4.53
CA ILE A 94 -14.37 -4.05 5.49
C ILE A 94 -15.86 -4.40 5.45
#